data_AF-A0A9D8H7H0-F1
#
_entry.id   AF-A0A9D8H7H0-F1
#
_cell.length_a   1.000
_cell.length_b   1.000
_cell.length_c   1.000
_cell.angle_alpha   90.00
_cell.angle_beta   90.00
_cell.angle_gamma   90.00
#
_symmetry.space_group_name_H-M   'P 1'
#
loop_
_entity.id
_entity.type
_entity.pdbx_description
1 polymer ?
#
loop_
_entity_poly.entity_id
_entity_poly.type
_entity_poly.pdbx_seq_one_letter_code
_entity_poly.pdbx_strand_id
1 'polypeptide(L)'
;MEVVNPNLWPNFPYVQLAPHFDVWMPMAYWTYREAPYDDAYNYTEESVRRLRTNLGDDDAAVHPIGGLGELSTPTDYANLVRAGQEVDAFGWSIYDADTMKTSGWVHLQEP
;
A
#
# COMPACT_ATOMS: atom_id res chain seq x y z
N MET A 1 8.40 -1.85 8.58
CA MET A 1 7.36 -2.75 8.05
C MET A 1 6.00 -2.30 8.53
N GLU A 2 4.96 -2.40 7.69
CA GLU A 2 3.61 -1.90 8.00
C GLU A 2 2.87 -2.90 8.89
N VAL A 3 2.65 -2.51 10.16
CA VAL A 3 1.88 -3.29 11.15
C VAL A 3 1.14 -2.30 12.03
N VAL A 4 -0.14 -2.57 12.31
CA VAL A 4 -0.90 -1.83 13.34
C VAL A 4 -0.17 -1.94 14.67
N ASN A 5 0.12 -0.80 15.30
CA ASN A 5 0.92 -0.75 16.52
C ASN A 5 0.30 -1.62 17.63
N PRO A 6 0.94 -2.75 18.01
CA PRO A 6 0.35 -3.71 18.95
C PRO A 6 0.35 -3.21 20.40
N ASN A 7 1.14 -2.19 20.74
CA ASN A 7 1.07 -1.58 22.08
C ASN A 7 -0.21 -0.75 22.25
N LEU A 8 -0.69 -0.14 21.16
CA LEU A 8 -1.92 0.65 21.14
C LEU A 8 -3.15 -0.20 20.80
N TRP A 9 -2.96 -1.21 19.93
CA TRP A 9 -4.02 -2.06 19.38
C TRP A 9 -3.59 -3.54 19.38
N PRO A 10 -3.39 -4.16 20.56
CA PRO A 10 -2.84 -5.51 20.67
C PRO A 10 -3.71 -6.59 20.00
N ASN A 11 -5.02 -6.34 19.88
CA ASN A 11 -6.00 -7.27 19.32
C ASN A 11 -6.83 -6.57 18.23
N PHE A 12 -6.16 -5.87 17.29
CA PHE A 12 -6.88 -5.20 16.22
C PHE A 12 -7.81 -6.19 15.49
N PRO A 13 -9.11 -5.90 15.37
CA PRO A 13 -10.10 -6.94 15.09
C PRO A 13 -10.33 -7.16 13.58
N TYR A 14 -9.27 -7.42 12.81
CA TYR A 14 -9.32 -7.56 11.34
C TYR A 14 -10.49 -8.44 10.84
N VAL A 15 -10.58 -9.67 11.32
CA VAL A 15 -11.62 -10.64 10.91
C VAL A 15 -13.03 -10.17 11.24
N GLN A 16 -13.22 -9.46 12.35
CA GLN A 16 -14.53 -8.95 12.76
C GLN A 16 -14.95 -7.73 11.93
N LEU A 17 -13.97 -6.99 11.40
CA LEU A 17 -14.20 -5.84 10.53
C LEU A 17 -14.39 -6.24 9.05
N ALA A 18 -13.84 -7.39 8.62
CA ALA A 18 -13.93 -7.88 7.24
C ALA A 18 -15.35 -7.81 6.63
N PRO A 19 -16.44 -8.21 7.33
CA PRO A 19 -17.79 -8.13 6.77
C PRO A 19 -18.36 -6.70 6.63
N HIS A 20 -17.66 -5.69 7.12
CA HIS A 20 -18.12 -4.30 7.18
C HIS A 20 -17.45 -3.37 6.17
N PHE A 21 -16.41 -3.84 5.47
CA PHE A 21 -15.66 -3.05 4.49
C PHE A 21 -15.48 -3.85 3.20
N ASP A 22 -15.87 -3.25 2.08
CA ASP A 22 -15.71 -3.85 0.76
C ASP A 22 -14.26 -3.75 0.24
N VAL A 23 -13.53 -2.70 0.63
CA VAL A 23 -12.16 -2.41 0.16
C VAL A 23 -11.29 -1.96 1.32
N TRP A 24 -10.06 -2.48 1.36
CA TRP A 24 -9.06 -2.17 2.36
C TRP A 24 -7.96 -1.27 1.80
N MET A 25 -7.64 -0.18 2.49
CA MET A 25 -6.71 0.84 1.98
C MET A 25 -5.53 1.06 2.94
N PRO A 26 -4.51 0.17 2.95
CA PRO A 26 -3.34 0.36 3.80
C PRO A 26 -2.54 1.59 3.33
N MET A 27 -2.08 2.38 4.30
CA MET A 27 -1.15 3.50 4.08
C MET A 27 0.28 2.97 3.97
N ALA A 28 0.62 2.41 2.81
CA ALA A 28 1.91 1.80 2.49
C ALA A 28 3.02 2.84 2.23
N TYR A 29 3.23 3.78 3.15
CA TYR A 29 4.13 4.93 2.95
C TYR A 29 5.61 4.57 3.12
N TRP A 30 6.23 3.97 2.09
CA TRP A 30 7.67 3.68 2.08
C TRP A 30 8.53 4.94 2.32
N THR A 31 8.06 6.12 1.90
CA THR A 31 8.76 7.40 2.07
C THR A 31 8.93 7.84 3.53
N TYR A 32 8.18 7.26 4.47
CA TYR A 32 8.34 7.50 5.92
C TYR A 32 9.18 6.42 6.61
N ARG A 33 9.76 5.50 5.83
CA ARG A 33 10.54 4.39 6.34
C ARG A 33 12.00 4.61 6.04
N GLU A 34 12.81 3.90 6.80
CA GLU A 34 14.24 3.75 6.57
C GLU A 34 14.51 2.34 6.05
N ALA A 35 15.67 2.14 5.43
CA ALA A 35 16.15 0.83 5.01
C ALA A 35 16.02 -0.21 6.15
N PRO A 36 15.53 -1.42 5.85
CA PRO A 36 15.23 -1.97 4.51
C PRO A 36 13.79 -1.71 4.01
N TYR A 37 13.02 -0.84 4.65
CA TYR A 37 11.58 -0.66 4.41
C TYR A 37 11.23 0.56 3.57
N ASP A 38 12.23 1.27 3.06
CA ASP A 38 12.11 2.46 2.21
C ASP A 38 11.91 2.13 0.71
N ASP A 39 11.88 0.84 0.36
CA ASP A 39 11.66 0.37 -1.00
C ASP A 39 10.17 0.27 -1.36
N ALA A 40 9.73 1.02 -2.38
CA ALA A 40 8.33 1.11 -2.78
C ALA A 40 7.71 -0.25 -3.18
N TYR A 41 8.47 -1.11 -3.84
CA TYR A 41 7.99 -2.42 -4.29
C TYR A 41 7.74 -3.34 -3.10
N ASN A 42 8.79 -3.61 -2.32
CA ASN A 42 8.74 -4.56 -1.21
C ASN A 42 7.75 -4.11 -0.15
N TYR A 43 7.71 -2.81 0.14
CA TYR A 43 6.81 -2.28 1.15
C TYR A 43 5.34 -2.40 0.73
N THR A 44 5.03 -2.15 -0.54
CA THR A 44 3.67 -2.31 -1.08
C THR A 44 3.26 -3.77 -1.07
N GLU A 45 4.07 -4.65 -1.67
CA GLU A 45 3.78 -6.07 -1.79
C GLU A 45 3.50 -6.70 -0.41
N GLU A 46 4.41 -6.45 0.52
CA GLU A 46 4.32 -7.01 1.86
C GLU A 46 3.12 -6.46 2.65
N SER A 47 2.80 -5.17 2.50
CA SER A 47 1.64 -4.56 3.15
C SER A 47 0.33 -5.22 2.70
N VAL A 48 0.17 -5.47 1.39
CA VAL A 48 -1.03 -6.13 0.85
C VAL A 48 -1.12 -7.58 1.35
N ARG A 49 -0.04 -8.37 1.22
CA ARG A 49 -0.04 -9.77 1.65
C ARG A 49 -0.34 -9.92 3.14
N ARG A 50 0.27 -9.08 3.98
CA ARG A 50 0.05 -9.11 5.44
C ARG A 50 -1.37 -8.72 5.80
N LEU A 51 -1.96 -7.74 5.13
CA LEU A 51 -3.34 -7.34 5.38
C LEU A 51 -4.30 -8.48 5.08
N ARG A 52 -4.16 -9.13 3.92
CA ARG A 52 -4.92 -10.32 3.55
C ARG A 52 -4.76 -11.47 4.55
N THR A 53 -3.53 -11.73 4.98
CA THR A 53 -3.24 -12.71 6.04
C THR A 53 -3.96 -12.36 7.35
N ASN A 54 -3.95 -11.09 7.76
CA ASN A 54 -4.62 -10.64 8.98
C ASN A 54 -6.16 -10.74 8.89
N LEU A 55 -6.71 -10.55 7.69
CA LEU A 55 -8.14 -10.71 7.41
C LEU A 55 -8.55 -12.20 7.34
N GLY A 56 -7.59 -13.09 7.08
CA GLY A 56 -7.87 -14.49 6.76
C GLY A 56 -8.52 -14.68 5.40
N ASP A 57 -8.27 -13.74 4.47
CA ASP A 57 -8.86 -13.68 3.14
C ASP A 57 -7.79 -13.23 2.13
N ASP A 58 -7.28 -14.18 1.35
CA ASP A 58 -6.25 -13.96 0.33
C ASP A 58 -6.76 -13.22 -0.91
N ASP A 59 -8.09 -13.14 -1.08
CA ASP A 59 -8.75 -12.49 -2.22
C ASP A 59 -9.36 -11.13 -1.83
N ALA A 60 -9.15 -10.66 -0.59
CA ALA A 60 -9.68 -9.38 -0.13
C ALA A 60 -9.26 -8.25 -1.10
N ALA A 61 -10.20 -7.38 -1.44
CA ALA A 61 -9.93 -6.23 -2.29
C ALA A 61 -9.09 -5.20 -1.52
N VAL A 62 -7.85 -5.01 -1.97
CA VAL A 62 -6.89 -4.09 -1.33
C VAL A 62 -6.45 -3.02 -2.33
N HIS A 63 -6.54 -1.76 -1.93
CA HIS A 63 -6.03 -0.60 -2.66
C HIS A 63 -4.92 0.08 -1.83
N PRO A 64 -3.64 -0.29 -1.97
CA PRO A 64 -2.56 0.38 -1.27
C PRO A 64 -2.46 1.86 -1.65
N ILE A 65 -2.30 2.70 -0.62
CA ILE A 65 -1.94 4.11 -0.75
C ILE A 65 -0.44 4.21 -0.49
N GLY A 66 0.34 4.42 -1.54
CA GLY A 66 1.79 4.57 -1.51
C GLY A 66 2.27 5.88 -0.88
N GLY A 67 3.59 6.07 -0.87
CA GLY A 67 4.28 7.16 -0.21
C GLY A 67 3.90 8.57 -0.68
N LEU A 68 4.55 9.58 -0.08
CA LEU A 68 4.31 10.99 -0.37
C LEU A 68 4.69 11.35 -1.81
N GLY A 69 3.81 12.06 -2.53
CA GLY A 69 4.05 12.48 -3.91
C GLY A 69 5.32 13.32 -4.09
N GLU A 70 5.61 14.25 -3.17
CA GLU A 70 6.80 15.11 -3.24
C GLU A 70 8.13 14.35 -3.09
N LEU A 71 8.13 13.27 -2.30
CA LEU A 71 9.32 12.47 -1.98
C LEU A 71 9.50 11.28 -2.92
N SER A 72 8.45 10.89 -3.64
CA SER A 72 8.47 9.73 -4.52
C SER A 72 9.09 10.06 -5.89
N THR A 73 9.81 9.10 -6.43
CA THR A 73 10.47 9.16 -7.74
C THR A 73 9.66 8.43 -8.81
N PRO A 74 9.92 8.67 -10.12
CA PRO A 74 9.34 7.87 -11.20
C PRO A 74 9.51 6.36 -11.02
N THR A 75 10.67 5.94 -10.53
CA THR A 75 10.95 4.52 -10.23
C THR A 75 10.05 3.99 -9.12
N ASP A 76 9.77 4.78 -8.09
CA ASP A 76 8.88 4.37 -7.00
C ASP A 76 7.45 4.15 -7.50
N TYR A 77 6.95 5.00 -8.40
CA TYR A 77 5.64 4.81 -9.01
C TYR A 77 5.57 3.53 -9.84
N ALA A 78 6.59 3.28 -10.67
CA ALA A 78 6.67 2.05 -11.45
C ALA A 78 6.71 0.80 -10.54
N ASN A 79 7.45 0.88 -9.43
CA ASN A 79 7.57 -0.18 -8.45
C ASN A 79 6.27 -0.43 -7.66
N LEU A 80 5.54 0.64 -7.30
CA LEU A 80 4.20 0.54 -6.69
C LEU A 80 3.24 -0.19 -7.63
N VAL A 81 3.16 0.23 -8.89
CA VAL A 81 2.27 -0.37 -9.90
C VAL A 81 2.62 -1.83 -10.11
N ARG A 82 3.91 -2.13 -10.30
CA ARG A 82 4.40 -3.50 -10.45
C ARG A 82 4.03 -4.37 -9.26
N ALA A 83 4.28 -3.91 -8.04
CA ALA A 83 3.93 -4.65 -6.83
C ALA A 83 2.42 -4.88 -6.73
N GLY A 84 1.61 -3.84 -7.01
CA GLY A 84 0.15 -3.91 -7.04
C GLY A 84 -0.37 -4.95 -8.03
N GLN A 85 0.18 -4.99 -9.25
CA GLN A 85 -0.16 -6.01 -10.25
C GLN A 85 0.25 -7.42 -9.79
N GLU A 86 1.46 -7.59 -9.23
CA GLU A 86 1.95 -8.90 -8.79
C GLU A 86 1.16 -9.48 -7.61
N VAL A 87 0.55 -8.63 -6.77
CA VAL A 87 -0.32 -9.06 -5.67
C VAL A 87 -1.80 -8.99 -6.00
N ASP A 88 -2.19 -8.71 -7.25
CA ASP A 88 -3.59 -8.55 -7.65
C ASP A 88 -4.35 -7.56 -6.74
N ALA A 89 -3.77 -6.38 -6.56
CA ALA A 89 -4.41 -5.28 -5.85
C ALA A 89 -5.58 -4.73 -6.66
N PHE A 90 -6.66 -4.35 -5.97
CA PHE A 90 -7.86 -3.76 -6.59
C PHE A 90 -7.55 -2.43 -7.33
N GLY A 91 -6.54 -1.71 -6.84
CA GLY A 91 -6.03 -0.48 -7.42
C GLY A 91 -4.87 0.05 -6.60
N TRP A 92 -4.34 1.21 -6.94
CA TRP A 92 -3.25 1.86 -6.22
C TRP A 92 -3.37 3.38 -6.30
N SER A 93 -2.81 4.08 -5.32
CA SER A 93 -2.71 5.55 -5.35
C SER A 93 -1.49 6.04 -4.59
N ILE A 94 -1.15 7.31 -4.77
CA ILE A 94 -0.09 8.01 -4.04
C ILE A 94 -0.72 8.99 -3.05
N TYR A 95 -0.16 9.06 -1.85
CA TYR A 95 -0.61 10.06 -0.89
C TYR A 95 -0.09 11.45 -1.28
N ASP A 96 -0.93 12.45 -1.11
CA ASP A 96 -0.65 13.83 -1.50
C ASP A 96 -0.30 13.97 -2.99
N ALA A 97 -1.16 13.43 -3.85
CA ALA A 97 -0.99 13.41 -5.30
C ALA A 97 -0.86 14.82 -5.92
N ASP A 98 -1.33 15.86 -5.24
CA ASP A 98 -1.18 17.26 -5.66
C ASP A 98 0.29 17.72 -5.68
N THR A 99 1.14 17.08 -4.87
CA THR A 99 2.60 17.34 -4.86
C THR A 99 3.38 16.43 -5.81
N MET A 100 2.69 15.51 -6.49
CA MET A 100 3.33 14.56 -7.37
C MET A 100 3.92 15.25 -8.60
N LYS A 101 5.17 14.91 -8.94
CA LYS A 101 5.80 15.38 -10.17
C LYS A 101 4.97 14.92 -11.37
N THR A 102 4.80 15.78 -12.38
CA THR A 102 3.94 15.46 -13.54
C THR A 102 4.39 14.18 -14.27
N SER A 103 5.68 13.87 -14.22
CA SER A 103 6.27 12.64 -14.76
C SER A 103 5.77 11.35 -14.08
N GLY A 104 5.18 11.43 -12.89
CA GLY A 104 4.62 10.28 -12.18
C GLY A 104 3.27 9.81 -12.73
N TRP A 105 2.47 10.70 -13.32
CA TRP A 105 1.12 10.38 -13.79
C TRP A 105 1.09 9.29 -14.85
N VAL A 106 2.10 9.22 -15.72
CA VAL A 106 2.16 8.20 -16.78
C VAL A 106 2.22 6.79 -16.21
N HIS A 107 2.80 6.61 -15.01
CA HIS A 107 2.92 5.31 -14.38
C HIS A 107 1.61 4.87 -13.71
N LEU A 108 0.86 5.81 -13.11
CA LEU A 108 -0.37 5.48 -12.37
C LEU A 108 -1.61 5.31 -13.25
N GLN A 109 -1.52 5.59 -14.55
CA GLN A 109 -2.62 5.48 -15.52
C GLN A 109 -2.66 4.13 -16.25
N GLU A 110 -1.66 3.27 -16.05
CA GLU A 110 -1.64 1.96 -16.71
C GLU A 110 -2.66 1.01 -16.05
N PRO A 111 -3.44 0.27 -16.85
CA PRO A 111 -4.49 -0.63 -16.36
C PRO A 111 -3.96 -1.87 -15.63
#